data_AF-A0A376F992-F1
#
_entry.id   AF-A0A376F992-F1
#
_cell.length_a   1.000
_cell.length_b   1.000
_cell.length_c   1.000
_cell.angle_alpha   90.00
_cell.angle_beta   90.00
_cell.angle_gamma   90.00
#
_symmetry.space_group_name_H-M   'P 1'
#
loop_
_entity.id
_entity.type
_entity.pdbx_description
1 polymer ?
#
loop_
_entity_poly.entity_id
_entity_poly.type
_entity_poly.pdbx_seq_one_letter_code
_entity_poly.pdbx_strand_id
1 'polypeptide(L)'
;MITLCKTCGTAYDTQPDRCPICEDERQYVPATGQAWTDLDTVTATHSNKWQQLEPRLFGIKTVPAFAINQRALFLQTPHGNILWDCIANLDPATKALVTALGGISAIAISHPHYYTTMQEWGCGV
;
A
#
# COMPACT_ATOMS: atom_id res chain seq x y z
N MET A 1 5.98 5.27 -14.56
CA MET A 1 5.82 3.82 -14.38
C MET A 1 6.67 3.45 -13.19
N ILE A 2 6.06 2.99 -12.10
CA ILE A 2 6.78 2.66 -10.86
C ILE A 2 7.17 1.19 -10.86
N THR A 3 8.26 0.87 -10.18
CA THR A 3 8.61 -0.50 -9.81
C THR A 3 8.44 -0.69 -8.32
N LEU A 4 8.03 -1.89 -7.93
CA LEU A 4 7.76 -2.29 -6.56
C LEU A 4 8.75 -3.36 -6.14
N CYS A 5 9.34 -3.21 -4.96
CA CYS A 5 10.06 -4.30 -4.32
C CYS A 5 9.06 -5.39 -3.91
N LYS A 6 9.22 -6.63 -4.39
CA LYS A 6 8.33 -7.74 -4.02
C LYS A 6 8.34 -8.08 -2.52
N THR A 7 9.41 -7.72 -1.81
CA THR A 7 9.57 -8.01 -0.37
C THR A 7 8.86 -6.99 0.51
N CYS A 8 9.13 -5.69 0.33
CA CYS A 8 8.58 -4.64 1.19
C CYS A 8 7.41 -3.87 0.56
N GLY A 9 7.19 -4.01 -0.75
CA GLY A 9 6.12 -3.32 -1.46
C GLY A 9 6.39 -1.84 -1.72
N THR A 10 7.55 -1.31 -1.30
CA THR A 10 7.96 0.07 -1.56
C THR A 10 8.15 0.29 -3.06
N ALA A 11 7.59 1.39 -3.53
CA ALA A 11 7.68 1.84 -4.90
C ALA A 11 8.87 2.77 -5.15
N TYR A 12 9.41 2.68 -6.36
CA TYR A 12 10.48 3.54 -6.85
C TYR A 12 10.18 3.95 -8.30
N ASP A 13 10.52 5.18 -8.66
CA ASP A 13 10.39 5.68 -10.04
C ASP A 13 11.36 4.98 -11.00
N THR A 14 12.53 4.61 -10.50
CA THR A 14 13.55 3.84 -11.21
C THR A 14 13.96 2.67 -10.33
N GLN A 15 14.08 1.48 -10.91
CA GLN A 15 14.51 0.30 -10.18
C GLN A 15 15.92 0.50 -9.61
N PRO A 16 16.11 0.47 -8.28
CA PRO A 16 17.43 0.53 -7.70
C PRO A 16 18.11 -0.84 -7.80
N ASP A 17 19.44 -0.86 -7.78
CA ASP A 17 20.21 -2.11 -7.74
C ASP A 17 19.88 -2.95 -6.50
N ARG A 18 19.68 -2.25 -5.37
CA ARG A 18 19.26 -2.82 -4.09
C ARG A 18 18.18 -1.95 -3.47
N CYS A 19 17.14 -2.58 -2.90
CA CYS A 19 16.06 -1.90 -2.21
C CYS A 19 16.56 -1.32 -0.88
N PRO A 20 16.68 0.01 -0.70
CA PRO A 20 17.22 0.61 0.53
C PRO A 20 16.36 0.30 1.75
N ILE A 21 15.04 0.19 1.55
CA ILE A 21 14.10 -0.21 2.60
C ILE A 21 14.35 -1.64 3.10
N CYS A 22 14.71 -2.57 2.22
CA CYS A 22 15.04 -3.94 2.63
C CYS A 22 16.44 -4.07 3.24
N GLU A 23 17.32 -3.10 2.98
CA GLU A 23 18.65 -3.02 3.59
C GLU A 23 18.66 -2.29 4.94
N ASP A 24 17.59 -1.56 5.28
CA ASP A 24 17.40 -1.00 6.62
C ASP A 24 17.35 -2.15 7.64
N GLU A 25 17.99 -1.96 8.79
CA GLU A 25 18.12 -2.96 9.86
C GLU A 25 16.77 -3.42 10.44
N ARG A 26 15.71 -2.63 10.24
CA ARG A 26 14.34 -2.93 10.69
C ARG A 26 13.53 -3.67 9.63
N GLN A 27 14.19 -4.09 8.54
CA GLN A 27 13.65 -4.96 7.51
C GLN A 27 14.63 -6.09 7.20
N TYR A 28 14.42 -6.82 6.11
CA TYR A 28 15.30 -7.89 5.68
C TYR A 28 15.39 -7.98 4.16
N VAL A 29 16.52 -8.52 3.72
CA VAL A 29 16.71 -9.06 2.37
C VAL A 29 16.33 -10.54 2.39
N PRO A 30 15.43 -11.03 1.52
CA PRO A 30 15.11 -12.45 1.46
C PRO A 30 16.34 -13.28 1.11
N ALA A 31 16.43 -14.52 1.60
CA ALA A 31 17.51 -15.44 1.27
C ALA A 31 17.60 -15.74 -0.25
N THR A 32 16.47 -15.64 -0.96
CA THR A 32 16.39 -15.78 -2.42
C THR A 32 16.87 -14.54 -3.19
N GLY A 33 17.28 -13.48 -2.49
CA GLY A 33 17.58 -12.18 -3.06
C GLY A 33 16.36 -11.28 -3.22
N GLN A 34 16.61 -10.05 -3.68
CA GLN A 34 15.58 -9.06 -3.95
C GLN A 34 14.98 -9.26 -5.33
N ALA A 35 13.69 -9.00 -5.46
CA ALA A 35 12.96 -9.10 -6.72
C ALA A 35 11.99 -7.92 -6.88
N TRP A 36 11.66 -7.65 -8.13
CA TRP A 36 10.91 -6.47 -8.55
C TRP A 36 9.65 -6.86 -9.34
N THR A 37 8.64 -6.00 -9.31
CA THR A 37 7.39 -6.10 -10.08
C THR A 37 6.89 -4.70 -10.42
N ASP A 38 5.95 -4.57 -11.34
CA ASP A 38 5.19 -3.33 -11.55
C ASP A 38 3.84 -3.36 -10.83
N LEU A 39 3.19 -2.20 -10.74
CA LEU A 39 1.87 -2.05 -10.12
C LEU A 39 0.77 -2.75 -10.92
N ASP A 40 0.82 -2.73 -12.25
CA ASP A 40 -0.19 -3.34 -13.12
C ASP A 40 -0.26 -4.85 -12.88
N THR A 41 0.89 -5.51 -12.75
CA THR A 41 1.00 -6.93 -12.40
C THR A 41 0.39 -7.21 -11.03
N VAL A 42 0.66 -6.36 -10.02
CA VAL A 42 0.08 -6.53 -8.68
C VAL A 42 -1.43 -6.39 -8.74
N THR A 43 -1.96 -5.35 -9.36
CA THR A 43 -3.42 -5.11 -9.47
C THR A 43 -4.15 -6.14 -10.34
N ALA A 44 -3.48 -6.76 -11.31
CA ALA A 44 -4.05 -7.82 -12.14
C ALA A 44 -4.13 -9.17 -11.42
N THR A 45 -3.29 -9.39 -10.41
CA THR A 45 -3.15 -10.69 -9.72
C THR A 45 -3.62 -10.67 -8.27
N HIS A 46 -3.91 -9.49 -7.72
CA HIS A 46 -4.33 -9.29 -6.35
C HIS A 46 -5.58 -8.41 -6.29
N SER A 47 -6.35 -8.57 -5.21
CA SER A 47 -7.46 -7.68 -4.87
C SER A 47 -7.37 -7.26 -3.41
N ASN A 48 -8.08 -6.21 -3.03
CA ASN A 48 -8.15 -5.81 -1.63
C ASN A 48 -9.43 -6.31 -0.96
N LYS A 49 -9.26 -7.04 0.15
CA LYS A 49 -10.33 -7.36 1.08
C LYS A 49 -10.53 -6.20 2.04
N TRP A 50 -11.79 -5.79 2.16
CA TRP A 50 -12.23 -4.78 3.12
C TRP A 50 -12.92 -5.46 4.30
N GLN A 51 -12.62 -5.00 5.50
CA GLN A 51 -13.26 -5.46 6.73
C GLN A 51 -13.63 -4.25 7.57
N GLN A 52 -14.90 -4.11 7.93
CA GLN A 52 -15.29 -3.14 8.94
C GLN A 52 -14.82 -3.63 10.31
N LEU A 53 -14.00 -2.81 10.98
CA LEU A 53 -13.45 -3.12 12.30
C LEU A 53 -14.27 -2.44 13.40
N GLU A 54 -14.71 -1.21 13.16
CA GLU A 54 -15.57 -0.41 14.04
C GLU A 54 -16.50 0.47 13.18
N PRO A 55 -17.52 1.14 13.77
CA PRO A 55 -18.25 2.17 13.05
C PRO A 55 -17.29 3.20 12.45
N ARG A 56 -17.31 3.34 11.12
CA ARG A 56 -16.44 4.26 10.33
C ARG A 56 -14.96 3.88 10.25
N LEU A 57 -14.55 2.70 10.72
CA LEU A 57 -13.18 2.22 10.60
C LEU A 57 -13.12 0.92 9.80
N PHE A 58 -12.33 0.92 8.73
CA PHE A 58 -12.18 -0.20 7.83
C PHE A 58 -10.72 -0.62 7.72
N GLY A 59 -10.45 -1.91 7.80
CA GLY A 59 -9.17 -2.49 7.41
C GLY A 59 -9.17 -2.88 5.94
N ILE A 60 -8.09 -2.56 5.23
CA ILE A 60 -7.87 -2.91 3.83
C ILE A 60 -6.64 -3.81 3.76
N LYS A 61 -6.80 -5.02 3.22
CA LYS A 61 -5.71 -5.99 3.11
C LYS A 61 -5.68 -6.62 1.72
N THR A 62 -4.49 -6.66 1.11
CA THR A 62 -4.28 -7.31 -0.18
C THR A 62 -4.37 -8.84 -0.08
N VAL A 63 -5.03 -9.46 -1.04
CA VAL A 63 -5.22 -10.92 -1.15
C VAL A 63 -5.00 -11.36 -2.61
N PRO A 64 -4.13 -12.36 -2.89
CA PRO A 64 -3.25 -13.07 -1.94
C PRO A 64 -2.26 -12.14 -1.22
N ALA A 65 -1.53 -12.65 -0.23
CA ALA A 65 -0.59 -11.81 0.52
C ALA A 65 0.51 -11.28 -0.41
N PHE A 66 0.81 -9.98 -0.30
CA PHE A 66 1.88 -9.32 -1.04
C PHE A 66 2.82 -8.59 -0.09
N ALA A 67 4.12 -8.57 -0.41
CA ALA A 67 5.15 -7.93 0.38
C ALA A 67 5.12 -8.36 1.86
N ILE A 68 5.22 -7.42 2.81
CA ILE A 68 5.16 -7.68 4.25
C ILE A 68 3.75 -7.96 4.77
N ASN A 69 2.76 -8.14 3.88
CA ASN A 69 1.40 -8.55 4.21
C ASN A 69 0.70 -7.64 5.23
N GLN A 70 1.02 -6.35 5.18
CA GLN A 70 0.42 -5.33 6.03
C GLN A 70 -1.02 -5.02 5.62
N ARG A 71 -1.70 -4.22 6.45
CA ARG A 71 -3.02 -3.67 6.19
C ARG A 71 -2.97 -2.15 6.31
N ALA A 72 -3.75 -1.47 5.50
CA ALA A 72 -4.07 -0.06 5.72
C ALA A 72 -5.35 0.04 6.56
N LEU A 73 -5.53 1.16 7.26
CA LEU A 73 -6.81 1.49 7.92
C LEU A 73 -7.41 2.75 7.29
N PHE A 74 -8.66 2.67 6.88
CA PHE A 74 -9.43 3.79 6.37
C PHE A 74 -10.43 4.24 7.44
N LEU A 75 -10.23 5.45 7.96
CA LEU A 75 -11.05 6.06 8.99
C LEU A 75 -11.89 7.19 8.40
N GLN A 76 -13.21 7.08 8.50
CA GLN A 76 -14.10 8.15 8.07
C GLN A 76 -14.35 9.14 9.21
N THR A 77 -14.20 10.43 8.91
CA THR A 77 -14.46 11.52 9.86
C THR A 77 -15.31 12.61 9.22
N PRO A 78 -16.03 13.42 10.02
CA PRO A 78 -16.75 14.59 9.49
C PRO A 78 -15.86 15.66 8.84
N HIS A 79 -14.54 15.62 9.06
CA HIS A 79 -13.58 16.62 8.58
C HIS A 79 -12.71 16.11 7.42
N GLY A 80 -13.00 14.91 6.90
CA GLY A 80 -12.20 14.25 5.87
C GLY A 80 -11.71 12.88 6.32
N ASN A 81 -11.60 11.95 5.38
CA ASN A 81 -11.17 10.59 5.70
C ASN A 81 -9.65 10.53 5.82
N ILE A 82 -9.17 9.66 6.72
CA ILE A 82 -7.75 9.45 6.98
C ILE A 82 -7.40 8.03 6.58
N LEU A 83 -6.32 7.88 5.81
CA LEU A 83 -5.67 6.59 5.58
C LEU A 83 -4.48 6.45 6.54
N TRP A 84 -4.51 5.43 7.39
CA TRP A 84 -3.38 5.04 8.22
C TRP A 84 -2.61 3.93 7.52
N ASP A 85 -1.35 4.23 7.19
CA ASP A 85 -0.44 3.41 6.40
C ASP A 85 -0.94 3.07 4.98
N CYS A 86 -0.03 2.66 4.10
CA CYS A 86 -0.35 2.25 2.74
C CYS A 86 -0.13 0.75 2.52
N ILE A 87 -0.90 0.20 1.58
CA ILE A 87 -0.67 -1.11 0.95
C ILE A 87 -0.28 -0.88 -0.51
N ALA A 88 0.49 -1.81 -1.09
CA ALA A 88 1.00 -1.63 -2.46
C ALA A 88 -0.11 -1.69 -3.51
N ASN A 89 -1.05 -2.63 -3.36
CA ASN A 89 -2.14 -2.82 -4.31
C ASN A 89 -3.18 -1.70 -4.19
N LEU A 90 -3.23 -0.82 -5.17
CA LEU A 90 -4.28 0.19 -5.34
C LEU A 90 -5.05 -0.11 -6.64
N ASP A 91 -5.86 -1.16 -6.60
CA ASP A 91 -6.66 -1.61 -7.74
C ASP A 91 -7.85 -0.67 -8.05
N PRO A 92 -8.41 -0.72 -9.28
CA PRO A 92 -9.52 0.17 -9.66
C PRO A 92 -10.76 0.07 -8.76
N ALA A 93 -11.06 -1.12 -8.22
CA ALA A 93 -12.21 -1.32 -7.34
C ALA A 93 -12.02 -0.61 -5.98
N THR A 94 -10.81 -0.68 -5.44
CA THR A 94 -10.40 0.03 -4.22
C THR A 94 -10.44 1.53 -4.45
N LYS A 95 -9.92 2.02 -5.59
CA LYS A 95 -10.01 3.43 -5.96
C LYS A 95 -11.47 3.91 -6.00
N ALA A 96 -12.32 3.19 -6.72
CA ALA A 96 -13.74 3.51 -6.84
C ALA A 96 -14.46 3.55 -5.47
N LEU A 97 -14.17 2.59 -4.60
CA LEU A 97 -14.77 2.53 -3.26
C LEU A 97 -14.30 3.70 -2.38
N VAL A 98 -13.01 4.01 -2.36
CA VAL A 98 -12.47 5.15 -1.59
C VAL A 98 -13.09 6.46 -2.06
N THR A 99 -13.15 6.69 -3.38
CA THR A 99 -13.78 7.88 -3.96
C THR A 99 -15.27 7.95 -3.59
N ALA A 100 -16.00 6.83 -3.67
CA ALA A 100 -17.42 6.78 -3.29
C ALA A 100 -17.63 7.06 -1.78
N LEU A 101 -16.64 6.78 -0.94
CA LEU A 101 -16.65 7.05 0.50
C LEU A 101 -16.17 8.47 0.86
N GLY A 102 -15.90 9.33 -0.13
CA GLY A 102 -15.50 10.72 0.06
C GLY A 102 -14.00 11.00 -0.09
N GLY A 103 -13.25 10.06 -0.65
CA GLY A 103 -11.81 10.20 -0.91
C GLY A 103 -10.95 10.18 0.35
N ILE A 104 -9.68 10.55 0.24
CA ILE A 104 -8.72 10.66 1.35
C ILE A 104 -8.26 12.12 1.51
N SER A 105 -8.35 12.65 2.73
CA SER A 105 -7.90 14.01 3.07
C SER A 105 -6.51 14.04 3.68
N ALA A 106 -6.09 12.96 4.34
CA ALA A 106 -4.76 12.83 4.91
C ALA A 106 -4.29 11.38 4.94
N ILE A 107 -2.98 11.19 4.80
CA ILE A 107 -2.31 9.90 4.99
C ILE A 107 -1.37 10.05 6.19
N ALA A 108 -1.54 9.20 7.20
CA ALA A 108 -0.63 9.08 8.33
C ALA A 108 0.18 7.80 8.19
N ILE A 109 1.51 7.91 8.23
CA ILE A 109 2.41 6.75 8.16
C ILE A 109 3.01 6.50 9.53
N SER A 110 2.89 5.27 10.00
CA SER A 110 3.42 4.85 11.29
C SER A 110 4.93 4.60 11.23
N HIS A 111 5.42 4.02 10.12
CA HIS A 111 6.80 3.56 9.97
C HIS A 111 7.28 3.60 8.51
N PRO A 112 8.59 3.74 8.25
CA PRO A 112 9.11 3.95 6.90
C PRO A 112 8.94 2.75 5.94
N HIS A 113 8.54 1.58 6.43
CA HIS A 113 8.29 0.40 5.58
C HIS A 113 6.83 0.33 5.09
N TYR A 114 5.97 1.22 5.60
CA TYR A 114 4.54 1.27 5.30
C TYR A 114 4.20 2.36 4.28
N TYR A 115 5.21 2.95 3.62
CA TYR A 115 5.00 3.86 2.49
C TYR A 115 4.40 3.13 1.28
N THR A 116 4.85 1.91 0.98
CA THR A 116 4.49 1.16 -0.25
C THR A 116 4.37 2.01 -1.51
N THR A 117 3.14 2.26 -1.96
CA THR A 117 2.75 3.05 -3.13
C THR A 117 2.12 4.36 -2.67
N MET A 118 2.62 4.97 -1.60
CA MET A 118 2.12 6.23 -1.04
C MET A 118 1.92 7.30 -2.11
N GLN A 119 2.83 7.38 -3.09
CA GLN A 119 2.71 8.32 -4.20
C GLN A 119 1.43 8.08 -5.02
N GLU A 120 1.01 6.82 -5.21
CA GLU A 120 -0.25 6.49 -5.88
C GLU A 120 -1.46 6.84 -5.02
N TRP A 121 -1.39 6.59 -3.71
CA TRP A 121 -2.44 6.99 -2.77
C TRP A 121 -2.54 8.51 -2.60
N GLY A 122 -1.43 9.24 -2.73
CA GLY A 122 -1.34 10.69 -2.57
C GLY A 122 -1.74 11.49 -3.83
N CYS A 123 -1.68 10.89 -5.02
CA CYS A 123 -2.08 11.53 -6.29
C CYS A 123 -3.59 11.67 -6.49
N GLY A 124 -4.40 11.23 -5.51
CA GLY A 124 -5.85 11.45 -5.49
C GLY A 124 -6.64 10.14 -5.61
N VAL A 125 -7.30 9.78 -4.50
CA VAL A 125 -8.34 8.75 -4.40
C VAL A 125 -9.48 9.30 -3.55
#